data_AF-A0A969KB47-F1
#
_entry.id   AF-A0A969KB47-F1
#
_cell.length_a   1.000
_cell.length_b   1.000
_cell.length_c   1.000
_cell.angle_alpha   90.00
_cell.angle_beta   90.00
_cell.angle_gamma   90.00
#
_symmetry.space_group_name_H-M   'P 1'
#
loop_
_entity.id
_entity.type
_entity.pdbx_description
1 polymer ?
#
loop_
_entity_poly.entity_id
_entity_poly.type
_entity_poly.pdbx_seq_one_letter_code
_entity_poly.pdbx_strand_id
1 'polypeptide(L)'
;MTATALYDRLHQDGFQPWMDKKDLLPGQEWEHEIKRAGRNAHAFLVCVSHHSATRAGFINREIRFALDVVEEQPEGTIFIIPVRLEDTAVPERVQRWHWCNYFEEEGYDLLVRALRKRAEQVGAVIEPPPLPRQETPIQPIPTEQEAPPSQTSIVHTILFVVGMFVAGAIGMKIGLFIGGGWIIGMVFGFGGVVGLFIGGYIGMLIGGEDGMGIGVVIGAYFGWLIGVVIGEKLLR
;
A
#
# COMPACT_ATOMS: atom_id res chain seq x y z
N MET A 1 -8.09 -16.85 -18.22
CA MET A 1 -8.53 -15.68 -17.43
C MET A 1 -7.81 -15.67 -16.08
N THR A 2 -7.77 -14.57 -15.31
CA THR A 2 -7.05 -14.52 -14.01
C THR A 2 -8.01 -14.36 -12.82
N ALA A 3 -7.60 -14.85 -11.64
CA ALA A 3 -8.36 -14.67 -10.40
C ALA A 3 -8.50 -13.18 -10.04
N THR A 4 -7.49 -12.36 -10.33
CA THR A 4 -7.53 -10.90 -10.11
C THR A 4 -8.61 -10.24 -10.96
N ALA A 5 -8.74 -10.61 -12.24
CA ALA A 5 -9.81 -10.08 -13.10
C ALA A 5 -11.21 -10.50 -12.61
N LEU A 6 -11.34 -11.73 -12.12
CA LEU A 6 -12.58 -12.20 -11.51
C LEU A 6 -12.94 -11.39 -10.25
N TYR A 7 -11.95 -11.13 -9.37
CA TYR A 7 -12.13 -10.30 -8.18
C TYR A 7 -12.68 -8.91 -8.56
N ASP A 8 -12.06 -8.25 -9.54
CA ASP A 8 -12.45 -6.90 -9.95
C ASP A 8 -13.87 -6.87 -10.52
N ARG A 9 -14.22 -7.88 -11.32
CA ARG A 9 -15.55 -8.01 -11.90
C ARG A 9 -16.62 -8.26 -10.82
N LEU A 10 -16.34 -9.13 -9.84
CA LEU A 10 -17.25 -9.36 -8.71
C LEU A 10 -17.46 -8.08 -7.90
N HIS A 11 -16.40 -7.30 -7.67
CA HIS A 11 -16.51 -6.03 -6.95
C HIS A 11 -17.38 -5.01 -7.72
N GLN A 12 -17.23 -4.94 -9.04
CA GLN A 12 -18.09 -4.10 -9.91
C GLN A 12 -19.56 -4.52 -9.85
N ASP A 13 -19.84 -5.81 -9.70
CA ASP A 13 -21.18 -6.36 -9.59
C ASP A 13 -21.79 -6.27 -8.18
N GLY A 14 -21.11 -5.57 -7.25
CA GLY A 14 -21.61 -5.28 -5.90
C GLY A 14 -21.34 -6.37 -4.87
N PHE A 15 -20.53 -7.38 -5.21
CA PHE A 15 -20.04 -8.36 -4.23
C PHE A 15 -18.87 -7.78 -3.44
N GLN A 16 -18.59 -8.37 -2.28
CA GLN A 16 -17.45 -8.02 -1.42
C GLN A 16 -16.41 -9.16 -1.42
N PRO A 17 -15.70 -9.42 -2.54
CA PRO A 17 -14.67 -10.45 -2.59
C PRO A 17 -13.48 -10.05 -1.70
N TRP A 18 -12.78 -11.05 -1.18
CA TRP A 18 -11.51 -10.89 -0.47
C TRP A 18 -10.43 -11.75 -1.13
N MET A 19 -9.24 -11.20 -1.32
CA MET A 19 -8.07 -11.85 -1.92
C MET A 19 -6.81 -11.39 -1.19
N ASP A 20 -6.00 -12.35 -0.75
CA ASP A 20 -4.72 -12.12 -0.07
C ASP A 20 -3.83 -11.10 -0.80
N LYS A 21 -3.70 -11.21 -2.13
CA LYS A 21 -2.89 -10.31 -2.95
C LYS A 21 -3.38 -8.85 -2.96
N LYS A 22 -4.66 -8.59 -2.65
CA LYS A 22 -5.27 -7.26 -2.72
C LYS A 22 -5.62 -6.66 -1.36
N ASP A 23 -6.11 -7.50 -0.46
CA ASP A 23 -6.73 -7.06 0.79
C ASP A 23 -5.85 -7.30 2.02
N LEU A 24 -4.78 -8.09 1.90
CA LEU A 24 -3.81 -8.26 2.97
C LEU A 24 -2.83 -7.08 2.98
N LEU A 25 -2.79 -6.34 4.10
CA LEU A 25 -1.88 -5.23 4.30
C LEU A 25 -0.49 -5.71 4.74
N PRO A 26 0.59 -5.01 4.34
CA PRO A 26 1.93 -5.28 4.87
C PRO A 26 1.96 -5.21 6.41
N GLY A 27 2.54 -6.23 7.03
CA GLY A 27 2.65 -6.35 8.49
C GLY A 27 1.52 -7.14 9.16
N GLN A 28 0.46 -7.50 8.44
CA GLN A 28 -0.53 -8.44 8.97
C GLN A 28 -0.01 -9.88 8.95
N GLU A 29 -0.40 -10.67 9.94
CA GLU A 29 -0.11 -12.11 9.96
C GLU A 29 -1.00 -12.83 8.93
N TRP A 30 -0.36 -13.33 7.86
CA TRP A 30 -1.06 -13.93 6.71
C TRP A 30 -2.00 -15.08 7.11
N GLU A 31 -1.54 -16.02 7.94
CA GLU A 31 -2.34 -17.19 8.32
C GLU A 31 -3.58 -16.81 9.13
N HIS A 32 -3.45 -15.86 10.06
CA HIS A 32 -4.56 -15.34 10.83
C HIS A 32 -5.62 -14.67 9.96
N GLU A 33 -5.19 -13.82 9.03
CA GLU A 33 -6.07 -13.04 8.16
C GLU A 33 -6.84 -13.90 7.16
N ILE A 34 -6.20 -14.89 6.53
CA ILE A 34 -6.90 -15.86 5.67
C ILE A 34 -7.96 -16.63 6.46
N LYS A 35 -7.61 -17.11 7.66
CA LYS A 35 -8.56 -17.86 8.49
C LYS A 35 -9.74 -17.00 8.91
N ARG A 36 -9.49 -15.74 9.28
CA ARG A 36 -10.54 -14.77 9.60
C ARG A 36 -11.44 -14.52 8.40
N ALA A 37 -10.86 -14.23 7.24
CA ALA A 37 -11.60 -13.94 6.02
C ALA A 37 -12.47 -15.13 5.60
N GLY A 38 -11.93 -16.35 5.56
CA GLY A 38 -12.72 -17.52 5.14
C GLY A 38 -13.78 -17.96 6.15
N ARG A 39 -13.61 -17.73 7.46
CA ARG A 39 -14.68 -17.96 8.47
C ARG A 39 -15.83 -16.97 8.34
N ASN A 40 -15.52 -15.72 7.99
CA ASN A 40 -16.51 -14.66 7.81
C ASN A 40 -17.14 -14.65 6.40
N ALA A 41 -16.59 -15.43 5.46
CA ALA A 41 -17.08 -15.47 4.10
C ALA A 41 -18.40 -16.27 4.00
N HIS A 42 -19.31 -15.81 3.15
CA HIS A 42 -20.53 -16.55 2.84
C HIS A 42 -20.29 -17.67 1.81
N ALA A 43 -19.29 -17.50 0.95
CA ALA A 43 -18.88 -18.46 -0.07
C ALA A 43 -17.36 -18.37 -0.29
N PHE A 44 -16.76 -19.49 -0.71
CA PHE A 44 -15.33 -19.65 -0.96
C PHE A 44 -15.11 -20.11 -2.40
N LEU A 45 -14.46 -19.27 -3.21
CA LEU A 45 -14.17 -19.57 -4.61
C LEU A 45 -12.82 -20.29 -4.73
N VAL A 46 -12.83 -21.54 -5.19
CA VAL A 46 -11.60 -22.31 -5.45
C VAL A 46 -11.22 -22.12 -6.91
N CYS A 47 -10.32 -21.17 -7.18
CA CYS A 47 -9.84 -20.90 -8.53
C CYS A 47 -8.86 -21.97 -9.01
N VAL A 48 -9.25 -22.75 -10.01
CA VAL A 48 -8.45 -23.81 -10.62
C VAL A 48 -7.86 -23.30 -11.94
N SER A 49 -6.54 -23.34 -12.04
CA SER A 49 -5.76 -23.09 -13.25
C SER A 49 -4.80 -24.26 -13.46
N HIS A 50 -4.20 -24.38 -14.64
CA HIS A 50 -3.17 -25.36 -14.94
C HIS A 50 -2.03 -25.26 -13.93
N HIS A 51 -1.58 -24.04 -13.61
CA HIS A 51 -0.50 -23.84 -12.64
C HIS A 51 -0.90 -24.32 -11.23
N SER A 52 -2.14 -24.10 -10.81
CA SER A 52 -2.61 -24.51 -9.49
C SER A 52 -2.94 -26.02 -9.42
N ALA A 53 -3.42 -26.59 -10.52
CA ALA A 53 -3.75 -28.01 -10.64
C ALA A 53 -2.51 -28.92 -10.69
N THR A 54 -1.43 -28.48 -11.34
CA THR A 54 -0.18 -29.27 -11.44
C THR A 54 0.76 -29.12 -10.24
N ARG A 55 0.53 -28.12 -9.38
CA ARG A 55 1.38 -27.88 -8.21
C ARG A 55 1.10 -28.92 -7.13
N ALA A 56 2.02 -29.86 -6.96
CA ALA A 56 1.94 -30.89 -5.94
C ALA A 56 1.72 -30.27 -4.55
N GLY A 57 0.60 -30.63 -3.91
CA GLY A 57 0.25 -30.18 -2.56
C GLY A 57 -0.39 -28.78 -2.46
N PHE A 58 -0.67 -28.08 -3.57
CA PHE A 58 -1.41 -26.80 -3.58
C PHE A 58 -2.75 -26.93 -2.85
N ILE A 59 -3.51 -27.96 -3.21
CA ILE A 59 -4.83 -28.26 -2.63
C ILE A 59 -4.71 -28.71 -1.16
N ASN A 60 -3.60 -29.32 -0.77
CA ASN A 60 -3.48 -29.88 0.57
C ASN A 60 -3.19 -28.81 1.63
N ARG A 61 -2.41 -27.76 1.37
CA ARG A 61 -2.19 -26.72 2.40
C ARG A 61 -3.20 -25.58 2.37
N GLU A 62 -3.50 -25.05 1.19
CA GLU A 62 -4.28 -23.81 1.08
C GLU A 62 -5.81 -24.07 1.12
N ILE A 63 -6.28 -25.22 0.61
CA ILE A 63 -7.72 -25.54 0.55
C ILE A 63 -8.21 -26.29 1.80
N ARG A 64 -7.31 -26.88 2.61
CA ARG A 64 -7.69 -27.62 3.84
C ARG A 64 -8.59 -26.79 4.75
N PHE A 65 -8.20 -25.55 5.04
CA PHE A 65 -8.99 -24.68 5.91
C PHE A 65 -10.40 -24.42 5.36
N ALA A 66 -10.56 -24.18 4.06
CA ALA A 66 -11.88 -24.00 3.46
C ALA A 66 -12.74 -25.27 3.58
N LEU A 67 -12.11 -26.44 3.49
CA LEU A 67 -12.79 -27.72 3.68
C LEU A 67 -13.22 -27.92 5.13
N ASP A 68 -12.39 -27.53 6.10
CA ASP A 68 -12.71 -27.59 7.52
C ASP A 68 -13.92 -26.68 7.84
N VAL A 69 -13.98 -25.46 7.28
CA VAL A 69 -15.12 -24.56 7.46
C VAL A 69 -16.39 -25.11 6.82
N VAL A 70 -16.31 -25.82 5.68
CA VAL A 70 -17.48 -26.47 5.08
C VAL A 70 -18.09 -27.53 6.00
N GLU A 71 -17.26 -28.28 6.73
CA GLU A 71 -17.77 -29.31 7.65
C GLU A 71 -18.61 -28.71 8.78
N GLU A 72 -18.43 -27.42 9.10
CA GLU A 72 -19.25 -26.68 10.05
C GLU A 72 -20.54 -26.09 9.43
N GLN A 73 -20.68 -26.11 8.10
CA GLN A 73 -21.85 -25.57 7.41
C GLN A 73 -22.98 -26.61 7.31
N PRO A 74 -24.26 -26.17 7.30
CA PRO A 74 -25.38 -27.07 7.01
C PRO A 74 -25.23 -27.77 5.66
N GLU A 75 -25.62 -29.04 5.59
CA GLU A 75 -25.62 -29.80 4.34
C GLU A 75 -26.46 -29.11 3.25
N GLY A 76 -26.02 -29.23 2.00
CA GLY A 76 -26.71 -28.65 0.84
C GLY A 76 -26.52 -27.13 0.67
N THR A 77 -25.68 -26.49 1.49
CA THR A 77 -25.35 -25.07 1.33
C THR A 77 -24.28 -24.84 0.26
N ILE A 78 -24.39 -23.73 -0.48
CA ILE A 78 -23.39 -23.32 -1.46
C ILE A 78 -22.29 -22.55 -0.74
N PHE A 79 -21.29 -23.27 -0.22
CA PHE A 79 -20.12 -22.62 0.38
C PHE A 79 -18.89 -22.70 -0.53
N ILE A 80 -18.43 -23.90 -0.91
CA ILE A 80 -17.33 -24.04 -1.88
C ILE A 80 -17.87 -24.00 -3.32
N ILE A 81 -17.27 -23.14 -4.14
CA ILE A 81 -17.54 -23.08 -5.58
C ILE A 81 -16.21 -23.24 -6.33
N PRO A 82 -15.94 -24.39 -6.95
CA PRO A 82 -14.78 -24.54 -7.82
C PRO A 82 -14.98 -23.73 -9.11
N VAL A 83 -13.99 -22.93 -9.47
CA VAL A 83 -14.01 -22.03 -10.64
C VAL A 83 -12.80 -22.34 -11.51
N ARG A 84 -13.02 -23.00 -12.66
CA ARG A 84 -11.95 -23.25 -13.64
C ARG A 84 -11.71 -21.97 -14.44
N LEU A 85 -10.50 -21.43 -14.35
CA LEU A 85 -10.09 -20.21 -15.05
C LEU A 85 -9.60 -20.46 -16.48
N GLU A 86 -9.39 -21.73 -16.81
CA GLU A 86 -8.99 -22.27 -18.11
C GLU A 86 -9.35 -23.76 -18.19
N ASP A 87 -9.22 -24.37 -19.37
CA ASP A 87 -9.53 -25.77 -19.59
C ASP A 87 -8.48 -26.70 -18.96
N THR A 88 -8.66 -27.00 -17.67
CA THR A 88 -7.78 -27.88 -16.88
C THR A 88 -8.58 -28.88 -16.04
N ALA A 89 -8.00 -30.03 -15.70
CA ALA A 89 -8.63 -31.00 -14.83
C ALA A 89 -8.93 -30.41 -13.44
N VAL A 90 -10.12 -30.71 -12.90
CA VAL A 90 -10.51 -30.31 -11.55
C VAL A 90 -9.87 -31.29 -10.56
N PRO A 91 -9.25 -30.81 -9.47
CA PRO A 91 -8.63 -31.72 -8.52
C PRO A 91 -9.62 -32.54 -7.70
N GLU A 92 -9.30 -33.81 -7.43
CA GLU A 92 -10.16 -34.80 -6.75
C GLU A 92 -10.87 -34.27 -5.50
N ARG A 93 -10.15 -33.57 -4.62
CA ARG A 93 -10.70 -33.04 -3.36
C ARG A 93 -11.85 -32.05 -3.52
N VAL A 94 -11.93 -31.38 -4.68
CA VAL A 94 -13.01 -30.42 -4.98
C VAL A 94 -13.94 -30.90 -6.09
N GLN A 95 -13.72 -32.08 -6.65
CA GLN A 95 -14.60 -32.70 -7.66
C GLN A 95 -15.99 -33.04 -7.12
N ARG A 96 -16.15 -33.19 -5.79
CA ARG A 96 -17.47 -33.45 -5.18
C ARG A 96 -18.44 -32.27 -5.31
N TRP A 97 -17.95 -31.06 -5.59
CA TRP A 97 -18.78 -29.89 -5.89
C TRP A 97 -18.85 -29.65 -7.39
N HIS A 98 -20.03 -29.27 -7.85
CA HIS A 98 -20.21 -28.82 -9.23
C HIS A 98 -19.38 -27.56 -9.47
N TRP A 99 -18.63 -27.53 -10.58
CA TRP A 99 -17.72 -26.43 -10.90
C TRP A 99 -18.30 -25.50 -11.96
N CYS A 100 -17.73 -24.31 -12.03
CA CYS A 100 -18.00 -23.32 -13.07
C CYS A 100 -16.80 -23.25 -14.03
N ASN A 101 -17.06 -23.34 -15.34
CA ASN A 101 -16.08 -23.05 -16.38
C ASN A 101 -16.09 -21.54 -16.67
N TYR A 102 -15.28 -20.76 -15.94
CA TYR A 102 -15.29 -19.29 -16.06
C TYR A 102 -14.82 -18.78 -17.43
N PHE A 103 -14.02 -19.59 -18.12
CA PHE A 103 -13.51 -19.27 -19.45
C PHE A 103 -14.55 -19.42 -20.58
N GLU A 104 -15.73 -19.94 -20.29
CA GLU A 104 -16.86 -20.05 -21.24
C GLU A 104 -17.73 -18.77 -21.21
N GLU A 105 -18.47 -18.54 -22.30
CA GLU A 105 -19.30 -17.33 -22.48
C GLU A 105 -20.29 -17.11 -21.33
N GLU A 106 -21.00 -18.16 -20.91
CA GLU A 106 -21.98 -18.11 -19.82
C GLU A 106 -21.39 -18.40 -18.43
N GLY A 107 -20.08 -18.64 -18.35
CA GLY A 107 -19.41 -19.08 -17.13
C GLY A 107 -19.59 -18.10 -15.97
N TYR A 108 -19.39 -16.81 -16.24
CA TYR A 108 -19.58 -15.79 -15.21
C TYR A 108 -21.02 -15.71 -14.72
N ASP A 109 -21.99 -15.81 -15.61
CA ASP A 109 -23.41 -15.71 -15.26
C ASP A 109 -23.86 -16.90 -14.41
N LEU A 110 -23.31 -18.09 -14.66
CA LEU A 110 -23.48 -19.26 -13.78
C LEU A 110 -22.90 -19.01 -12.38
N LEU A 111 -21.70 -18.45 -12.29
CA LEU A 111 -21.06 -18.12 -11.02
C LEU A 111 -21.87 -17.09 -10.23
N VAL A 112 -22.30 -16.01 -10.86
CA VAL A 112 -23.12 -14.96 -10.23
C VAL A 112 -24.46 -15.53 -9.75
N ARG A 113 -25.10 -16.40 -10.54
CA ARG A 113 -26.33 -17.11 -10.12
C ARG A 113 -26.09 -17.93 -8.84
N ALA A 114 -24.99 -18.67 -8.75
CA ALA A 114 -24.66 -19.45 -7.57
C ALA A 114 -24.43 -18.56 -6.33
N LEU A 115 -23.71 -17.44 -6.51
CA LEU A 115 -23.45 -16.48 -5.43
C LEU A 115 -24.72 -15.77 -4.94
N ARG A 116 -25.61 -15.36 -5.85
CA ARG A 116 -26.92 -14.77 -5.49
C ARG A 116 -27.80 -15.75 -4.73
N LYS A 117 -27.86 -17.01 -5.19
CA LYS A 117 -28.58 -18.07 -4.47
C LYS A 117 -28.01 -18.30 -3.07
N ARG A 118 -26.69 -18.25 -2.90
CA ARG A 118 -26.08 -18.30 -1.57
C ARG A 118 -26.45 -17.09 -0.72
N ALA A 119 -26.41 -15.88 -1.28
CA ALA A 119 -26.80 -14.66 -0.58
C ALA A 119 -28.24 -14.76 -0.04
N GLU A 120 -29.17 -15.28 -0.84
CA GLU A 120 -30.55 -15.57 -0.42
C GLU A 120 -30.61 -16.55 0.77
N GLN A 121 -29.83 -17.64 0.73
CA GLN A 121 -29.80 -18.66 1.79
C GLN A 121 -29.33 -18.10 3.14
N VAL A 122 -28.47 -17.08 3.14
CA VAL A 122 -27.89 -16.49 4.36
C VAL A 122 -28.49 -15.12 4.70
N GLY A 123 -29.44 -14.62 3.91
CA GLY A 123 -30.04 -13.29 4.09
C GLY A 123 -29.05 -12.14 3.84
N ALA A 124 -28.00 -12.36 3.05
CA ALA A 124 -27.04 -11.31 2.70
C ALA A 124 -27.61 -10.40 1.60
N VAL A 125 -27.43 -9.09 1.78
CA VAL A 125 -27.78 -8.08 0.78
C VAL A 125 -26.58 -7.87 -0.13
N ILE A 126 -26.77 -8.08 -1.43
CA ILE A 126 -25.79 -7.69 -2.45
C ILE A 126 -26.13 -6.24 -2.80
N GLU A 127 -25.20 -5.33 -2.52
CA GLU A 127 -25.38 -3.93 -2.87
C GLU A 127 -25.44 -3.80 -4.39
N PRO A 128 -26.33 -2.96 -4.94
CA PRO A 128 -26.28 -2.67 -6.36
C PRO A 128 -24.92 -2.04 -6.68
N PRO A 129 -24.35 -2.31 -7.88
CA PRO A 129 -23.16 -1.62 -8.35
C PRO A 129 -23.28 -0.13 -8.07
N PRO A 130 -22.25 0.54 -7.52
CA PRO A 130 -22.28 1.98 -7.41
C PRO A 130 -22.61 2.52 -8.80
N LEU A 131 -23.71 3.28 -8.90
CA LEU A 131 -24.12 3.88 -10.16
C LEU A 131 -22.87 4.55 -10.76
N PRO A 132 -22.66 4.46 -12.09
CA PRO A 132 -21.60 5.22 -12.73
C PRO A 132 -21.70 6.62 -12.18
N ARG A 133 -20.65 7.09 -11.51
CA ARG A 133 -20.62 8.45 -10.98
C ARG A 133 -20.94 9.29 -12.21
N GLN A 134 -22.13 9.89 -12.26
CA GLN A 134 -22.33 11.00 -13.17
C GLN A 134 -21.27 11.96 -12.67
N GLU A 135 -20.19 12.11 -13.44
CA GLU A 135 -19.30 13.23 -13.25
C GLU A 135 -20.23 14.43 -13.34
N THR A 136 -20.63 14.95 -12.18
CA THR A 136 -21.32 16.23 -12.12
C THR A 136 -20.42 17.12 -12.98
N PRO A 137 -20.94 17.73 -14.06
CA PRO A 137 -20.14 18.59 -14.90
C PRO A 137 -19.34 19.45 -13.94
N ILE A 138 -18.01 19.37 -14.02
CA ILE A 138 -17.15 20.16 -13.15
C ILE A 138 -17.58 21.59 -13.46
N GLN A 139 -18.40 22.17 -12.59
CA GLN A 139 -18.68 23.59 -12.62
C GLN A 139 -17.30 24.20 -12.62
N PRO A 140 -16.94 25.03 -13.61
CA PRO A 140 -15.60 25.61 -13.64
C PRO A 140 -15.35 26.16 -12.24
N ILE A 141 -14.33 25.60 -11.58
CA ILE A 141 -13.89 26.06 -10.26
C ILE A 141 -13.82 27.57 -10.41
N PRO A 142 -14.58 28.38 -9.64
CA PRO A 142 -14.43 29.82 -9.68
C PRO A 142 -12.94 30.08 -9.57
N THR A 143 -12.34 30.64 -10.61
CA THR A 143 -10.91 30.90 -10.62
C THR A 143 -10.64 31.75 -9.41
N GLU A 144 -10.13 31.15 -8.35
CA GLU A 144 -9.62 31.88 -7.21
C GLU A 144 -8.48 32.67 -7.80
N GLN A 145 -8.71 33.97 -7.97
CA GLN A 145 -7.72 34.90 -8.49
C GLN A 145 -6.48 34.72 -7.63
N GLU A 146 -5.49 34.04 -8.19
CA GLU A 146 -4.20 33.84 -7.56
C GLU A 146 -3.67 35.24 -7.25
N ALA A 147 -3.59 35.58 -5.96
CA ALA A 147 -3.15 36.88 -5.53
C ALA A 147 -1.76 37.13 -6.15
N PRO A 148 -1.52 38.31 -6.77
CA PRO A 148 -0.24 38.56 -7.41
C PRO A 148 0.88 38.34 -6.39
N PRO A 149 1.96 37.62 -6.75
CA PRO A 149 3.03 37.31 -5.82
C PRO A 149 3.56 38.63 -5.26
N SER A 150 3.61 38.74 -3.93
CA SER A 150 4.19 39.90 -3.28
C SER A 150 5.65 40.01 -3.72
N GLN A 151 5.93 41.04 -4.53
CA GLN A 151 7.25 41.30 -5.14
C GLN A 151 8.37 41.43 -4.09
N THR A 152 8.02 41.60 -2.82
CA THR A 152 8.95 41.75 -1.69
C THR A 152 9.70 40.45 -1.32
N SER A 153 9.13 39.27 -1.59
CA SER A 153 9.73 37.99 -1.15
C SER A 153 10.89 37.53 -2.05
N ILE A 154 10.72 37.64 -3.37
CA ILE A 154 11.70 37.14 -4.35
C ILE A 154 13.01 37.94 -4.30
N VAL A 155 12.95 39.24 -4.02
CA VAL A 155 14.15 40.09 -3.91
C VAL A 155 14.96 39.74 -2.66
N HIS A 156 14.32 39.48 -1.52
CA HIS A 156 15.02 39.06 -0.29
C HIS A 156 15.62 37.66 -0.41
N THR A 157 14.93 36.71 -1.03
CA THR A 157 15.46 35.35 -1.25
C THR A 157 16.63 35.35 -2.23
N ILE A 158 16.55 36.10 -3.33
CA ILE A 158 17.66 36.21 -4.30
C ILE A 158 18.85 36.94 -3.68
N LEU A 159 18.64 38.02 -2.92
CA LEU A 159 19.73 38.74 -2.24
C LEU A 159 20.41 37.88 -1.16
N PHE A 160 19.65 37.05 -0.45
CA PHE A 160 20.17 36.11 0.55
C PHE A 160 21.02 35.01 -0.10
N VAL A 161 20.54 34.40 -1.19
CA VAL A 161 21.29 33.36 -1.91
C VAL A 161 22.56 33.93 -2.55
N VAL A 162 22.50 35.11 -3.17
CA VAL A 162 23.69 35.78 -3.73
C VAL A 162 24.68 36.15 -2.62
N GLY A 163 24.20 36.62 -1.46
CA GLY A 163 25.02 36.90 -0.28
C GLY A 163 25.76 35.66 0.24
N MET A 164 25.12 34.49 0.26
CA MET A 164 25.75 33.22 0.65
C MET A 164 26.89 32.81 -0.29
N PHE A 165 26.73 33.02 -1.60
CA PHE A 165 27.79 32.70 -2.57
C PHE A 165 28.99 33.67 -2.48
N VAL A 166 28.74 34.96 -2.21
CA VAL A 166 29.83 35.94 -2.01
C VAL A 166 30.59 35.67 -0.70
N ALA A 167 29.89 35.36 0.40
CA ALA A 167 30.52 34.98 1.66
C ALA A 167 31.32 33.66 1.55
N GLY A 168 30.79 32.67 0.82
CA GLY A 168 31.50 31.42 0.52
C GLY A 168 32.76 31.62 -0.32
N ALA A 169 32.73 32.48 -1.34
CA ALA A 169 33.88 32.77 -2.18
C ALA A 169 34.99 33.55 -1.44
N ILE A 170 34.62 34.47 -0.53
CA ILE A 170 35.57 35.19 0.33
C ILE A 170 36.15 34.24 1.39
N GLY A 171 35.32 33.41 2.02
CA GLY A 171 35.76 32.38 2.96
C GLY A 171 36.68 31.33 2.34
N MET A 172 36.44 30.95 1.09
CA MET A 172 37.27 29.98 0.36
C MET A 172 38.64 30.54 -0.06
N LYS A 173 38.75 31.87 -0.27
CA LYS A 173 40.05 32.53 -0.50
C LYS A 173 40.86 32.76 0.77
N ILE A 174 40.20 32.94 1.92
CA ILE A 174 40.86 33.09 3.23
C ILE A 174 41.27 31.72 3.80
N GLY A 175 40.44 30.68 3.59
CA GLY A 175 40.73 29.31 4.01
C GLY A 175 41.84 28.60 3.23
N LEU A 176 42.32 29.16 2.12
CA LEU A 176 43.51 28.67 1.41
C LEU A 176 44.83 29.20 1.99
N PHE A 177 44.77 30.17 2.92
CA PHE A 177 45.95 30.82 3.52
C PHE A 177 46.25 30.38 4.96
N ILE A 178 45.35 29.65 5.62
CA ILE A 178 45.57 29.11 6.97
C ILE A 178 45.15 27.63 6.92
N GLY A 179 46.15 26.75 6.93
CA GLY A 179 46.05 25.36 6.46
C GLY A 179 45.14 24.42 7.27
N GLY A 180 44.79 23.31 6.62
CA GLY A 180 44.29 22.09 7.27
C GLY A 180 42.80 21.79 7.06
N GLY A 181 42.39 21.50 5.82
CA GLY A 181 41.03 21.05 5.50
C GLY A 181 40.90 19.52 5.34
N TRP A 182 39.67 19.03 5.59
CA TRP A 182 39.07 17.76 5.14
C TRP A 182 39.28 16.49 5.99
N ILE A 183 38.59 16.39 7.13
CA ILE A 183 38.31 15.07 7.78
C ILE A 183 36.81 14.86 8.09
N ILE A 184 35.97 15.89 8.13
CA ILE A 184 34.63 15.75 8.73
C ILE A 184 33.59 15.11 7.79
N GLY A 185 33.83 15.08 6.47
CA GLY A 185 32.90 14.51 5.49
C GLY A 185 32.82 12.98 5.43
N MET A 186 33.69 12.25 6.13
CA MET A 186 33.76 10.78 6.02
C MET A 186 33.11 10.02 7.19
N VAL A 187 32.55 10.71 8.20
CA VAL A 187 32.07 10.06 9.45
C VAL A 187 30.55 10.15 9.65
N PHE A 188 29.84 11.06 8.97
CA PHE A 188 28.40 11.28 9.20
C PHE A 188 27.56 10.97 7.96
N GLY A 189 26.68 9.96 8.03
CA GLY A 189 25.70 9.65 6.97
C GLY A 189 24.69 10.77 6.73
N PHE A 190 23.92 10.69 5.63
CA PHE A 190 23.03 11.76 5.13
C PHE A 190 22.11 12.38 6.19
N GLY A 191 21.56 11.58 7.12
CA GLY A 191 20.71 12.06 8.21
C GLY A 191 21.45 12.92 9.26
N GLY A 192 22.74 12.66 9.49
CA GLY A 192 23.56 13.46 10.40
C GLY A 192 23.86 14.85 9.85
N VAL A 193 24.07 14.95 8.53
CA VAL A 193 24.31 16.23 7.87
C VAL A 193 23.05 17.10 7.93
N VAL A 194 21.88 16.55 7.59
CA VAL A 194 20.60 17.30 7.63
C VAL A 194 20.23 17.72 9.07
N GLY A 195 20.46 16.84 10.06
CA GLY A 195 20.20 17.13 11.47
C GLY A 195 21.02 18.31 12.01
N LEU A 196 22.30 18.43 11.63
CA LEU A 196 23.16 19.55 12.02
C LEU A 196 22.67 20.90 11.45
N PHE A 197 22.21 20.91 10.20
CA PHE A 197 21.69 22.12 9.56
C PHE A 197 20.38 22.59 10.19
N ILE A 198 19.43 21.68 10.41
CA ILE A 198 18.13 22.02 10.98
C ILE A 198 18.28 22.42 12.46
N GLY A 199 19.07 21.66 13.23
CA GLY A 199 19.32 21.96 14.64
C GLY A 199 20.02 23.29 14.86
N GLY A 200 21.05 23.61 14.07
CA GLY A 200 21.74 24.90 14.13
C GLY A 200 20.81 26.07 13.81
N TYR A 201 19.94 25.92 12.81
CA TYR A 201 18.97 26.95 12.42
C TYR A 201 17.92 27.21 13.51
N ILE A 202 17.36 26.14 14.11
CA ILE A 202 16.38 26.26 15.20
C ILE A 202 17.04 26.81 16.47
N GLY A 203 18.27 26.38 16.79
CA GLY A 203 19.02 26.89 17.94
C GLY A 203 19.28 28.39 17.86
N MET A 204 19.65 28.89 16.67
CA MET A 204 19.84 30.31 16.42
C MET A 204 18.52 31.09 16.51
N LEU A 205 17.40 30.52 16.04
CA LEU A 205 16.07 31.12 16.11
C LEU A 205 15.54 31.28 17.55
N ILE A 206 15.87 30.34 18.45
CA ILE A 206 15.32 30.32 19.82
C ILE A 206 16.24 31.05 20.81
N GLY A 207 17.56 30.97 20.65
CA GLY A 207 18.52 31.39 21.67
C GLY A 207 19.53 32.46 21.27
N GLY A 208 19.44 33.05 20.07
CA GLY A 208 20.48 33.98 19.58
C GLY A 208 21.84 33.28 19.40
N GLU A 209 22.95 34.01 19.54
CA GLU A 209 24.31 33.48 19.31
C GLU A 209 24.66 32.27 20.21
N ASP A 210 24.17 32.24 21.45
CA ASP A 210 24.40 31.15 22.40
C ASP A 210 23.54 29.90 22.11
N GLY A 211 22.40 30.08 21.43
CA GLY A 211 21.48 29.01 21.06
C GLY A 211 22.01 28.12 19.93
N MET A 212 22.99 28.59 19.16
CA MET A 212 23.58 27.83 18.05
C MET A 212 24.27 26.56 18.53
N GLY A 213 25.04 26.63 19.62
CA GLY A 213 25.75 25.47 20.18
C GLY A 213 24.78 24.39 20.68
N ILE A 214 23.71 24.80 21.37
CA ILE A 214 22.69 23.89 21.88
C ILE A 214 21.89 23.26 20.74
N GLY A 215 21.52 24.06 19.74
CA GLY A 215 20.80 23.60 18.55
C GLY A 215 21.58 22.58 17.73
N VAL A 216 22.89 22.78 17.56
CA VAL A 216 23.78 21.84 16.86
C VAL A 216 23.85 20.49 17.58
N VAL A 217 23.92 20.48 18.92
CA VAL A 217 23.95 19.23 19.72
C VAL A 217 22.63 18.48 19.63
N ILE A 218 21.49 19.18 19.75
CA ILE A 218 20.16 18.57 19.64
C ILE A 218 19.94 18.03 18.22
N GLY A 219 20.32 18.81 17.20
CA GLY A 219 20.23 18.42 15.79
C GLY A 219 21.03 17.18 15.44
N ALA A 220 22.23 17.04 16.01
CA ALA A 220 23.05 15.83 15.83
C ALA A 220 22.39 14.59 16.46
N TYR A 221 21.80 14.72 17.66
CA TYR A 221 21.09 13.63 18.34
C TYR A 221 19.82 13.19 17.60
N PHE A 222 18.97 14.13 17.18
CA PHE A 222 17.74 13.82 16.44
C PHE A 222 18.03 13.34 15.02
N GLY A 223 19.05 13.88 14.35
CA GLY A 223 19.48 13.41 13.04
C GLY A 223 19.97 11.96 13.07
N TRP A 224 20.69 11.56 14.12
CA TRP A 224 21.06 10.16 14.34
C TRP A 224 19.85 9.29 14.67
N LEU A 225 18.92 9.75 15.53
CA LEU A 225 17.70 9.02 15.87
C LEU A 225 16.79 8.78 14.66
N ILE A 226 16.55 9.80 13.83
CA ILE A 226 15.75 9.66 12.59
C ILE A 226 16.50 8.80 11.57
N GLY A 227 17.82 8.95 11.45
CA GLY A 227 18.66 8.08 10.61
C GLY A 227 18.62 6.61 11.03
N VAL A 228 18.59 6.33 12.34
CA VAL A 228 18.42 4.99 12.92
C VAL A 228 17.00 4.48 12.71
N VAL A 229 15.96 5.31 12.85
CA VAL A 229 14.56 4.89 12.61
C VAL A 229 14.30 4.56 11.14
N ILE A 230 14.90 5.29 10.21
CA ILE A 230 14.82 4.99 8.76
C ILE A 230 15.67 3.76 8.42
N GLY A 231 16.77 3.51 9.13
CA GLY A 231 17.73 2.45 8.83
C GLY A 231 17.53 1.10 9.55
N GLU A 232 16.91 1.04 10.73
CA GLU A 232 16.99 -0.15 11.60
C GLU A 232 15.69 -0.97 11.70
N LYS A 233 14.54 -0.49 11.18
CA LYS A 233 13.25 -1.23 11.26
C LYS A 233 12.38 -1.22 10.00
N LEU A 234 13.00 -1.15 8.82
CA LEU A 234 12.33 -1.46 7.54
C LEU A 234 12.68 -2.84 6.98
N LEU A 235 13.49 -3.62 7.70
CA LEU A 235 13.86 -4.99 7.36
C LEU A 235 13.93 -5.89 8.61
N ARG A 236 12.78 -6.19 9.23
CA ARG A 236 12.44 -7.51 9.80
C ARG A 236 10.94 -7.68 9.86
#